data_AF-A0A7C2QNS4-F1
#
_entry.id   AF-A0A7C2QNS4-F1
#
_cell.length_a   1.000
_cell.length_b   1.000
_cell.length_c   1.000
_cell.angle_alpha   90.00
_cell.angle_beta   90.00
_cell.angle_gamma   90.00
#
_symmetry.space_group_name_H-M   'P 1'
#
loop_
_entity.id
_entity.type
_entity.pdbx_description
1 polymer ?
#
loop_
_entity_poly.entity_id
_entity_poly.type
_entity_poly.pdbx_seq_one_letter_code
_entity_poly.pdbx_strand_id
1 'polypeptide(L)'
;MAKEDALQRVQTDIEAGNLGRARDRLHGLIWQYPNDLSLRARLAEVYWQLRFPAMAGCYWYLEEPASDKIREAQAEFERFCGRDPLHMLQRLKFRGDAASMPPYAREKLLGLQRDCERKHGCYPDFSKQPAYCRTGGWKEQVLPWGCVAGIAAMLLLAAIGLVTVLQWLFRG
;
A
#
# COMPACT_ATOMS: atom_id res chain seq x y z
N MET A 1 -12.27 1.58 27.02
CA MET A 1 -12.39 2.84 27.77
C MET A 1 -11.63 3.97 27.09
N ALA A 2 -10.31 3.89 26.89
CA ALA A 2 -9.56 5.03 26.32
C ALA A 2 -9.99 5.47 24.90
N LYS A 3 -10.39 4.54 24.02
CA LYS A 3 -10.80 4.85 22.64
C LYS A 3 -12.19 5.48 22.58
N GLU A 4 -13.14 4.92 23.32
CA GLU A 4 -14.51 5.41 23.39
C GLU A 4 -14.55 6.83 23.96
N ASP A 5 -13.80 7.09 25.03
CA ASP A 5 -13.68 8.44 25.63
C ASP A 5 -13.08 9.45 24.63
N ALA A 6 -12.08 9.03 23.85
CA ALA A 6 -11.48 9.87 22.83
C ALA A 6 -12.44 10.17 21.67
N LEU A 7 -13.26 9.19 21.26
CA LEU A 7 -14.30 9.37 20.26
C LEU A 7 -15.42 10.28 20.75
N GLN A 8 -15.81 10.17 22.03
CA GLN A 8 -16.78 11.09 22.62
C GLN A 8 -16.26 12.54 22.59
N ARG A 9 -14.98 12.75 22.90
CA ARG A 9 -14.34 14.08 22.79
C ARG A 9 -14.30 14.60 21.36
N VAL A 10 -14.05 13.74 20.38
CA VAL A 10 -14.15 14.11 18.95
C VAL A 10 -15.58 14.54 18.62
N GLN A 11 -16.57 13.81 19.11
CA GLN A 11 -17.98 14.13 18.86
C GLN A 11 -18.36 15.48 19.47
N THR A 12 -17.99 15.73 20.73
CA THR A 12 -18.20 17.04 21.38
C THR A 12 -17.55 18.19 20.62
N ASP A 13 -16.35 17.99 20.09
CA ASP A 13 -15.70 19.04 19.28
C ASP A 13 -16.46 19.31 17.97
N ILE A 14 -16.96 18.26 17.30
CA ILE A 14 -17.74 18.41 16.07
C ILE A 14 -19.04 19.16 16.35
N GLU A 15 -19.77 18.79 17.41
CA GLU A 15 -21.01 19.45 17.83
C GLU A 15 -20.79 20.92 18.21
N ALA A 16 -19.64 21.22 18.83
CA ALA A 16 -19.24 22.58 19.14
C ALA A 16 -18.66 23.37 17.95
N GLY A 17 -18.63 22.79 16.74
CA GLY A 17 -18.06 23.42 15.53
C GLY A 17 -16.52 23.52 15.53
N ASN A 18 -15.83 22.92 16.49
CA ASN A 18 -14.39 22.91 16.64
C ASN A 18 -13.71 21.88 15.71
N LEU A 19 -14.00 21.96 14.41
CA LEU A 19 -13.61 20.96 13.40
C LEU A 19 -12.09 20.75 13.31
N GLY A 20 -11.28 21.80 13.51
CA GLY A 20 -9.82 21.67 13.54
C GLY A 20 -9.32 20.78 14.68
N ARG A 21 -9.93 20.88 15.86
CA ARG A 21 -9.57 20.05 17.02
C ARG A 21 -10.05 18.61 16.83
N ALA A 22 -11.25 18.43 16.30
CA ALA A 22 -11.77 17.10 15.95
C ALA A 22 -10.85 16.39 14.93
N ARG A 23 -10.41 17.11 13.89
CA ARG A 23 -9.45 16.64 12.89
C ARG A 23 -8.15 16.14 13.55
N ASP A 24 -7.53 16.97 14.38
CA ASP A 24 -6.24 16.65 14.99
C ASP A 24 -6.33 15.43 15.93
N ARG A 25 -7.43 15.31 16.70
CA ARG A 25 -7.70 14.12 17.53
C ARG A 25 -7.91 12.86 16.69
N LEU A 26 -8.65 12.96 15.57
CA LEU A 26 -8.88 11.84 14.67
C LEU A 26 -7.57 11.35 14.01
N HIS A 27 -6.64 12.24 13.64
CA HIS A 27 -5.31 11.82 13.19
C HIS A 27 -4.58 11.00 14.24
N GLY A 28 -4.62 11.43 15.51
CA GLY A 28 -4.04 10.68 16.63
C GLY A 28 -4.69 9.30 16.81
N LEU A 29 -6.00 9.20 16.63
CA LEU A 29 -6.73 7.92 16.69
C LEU A 29 -6.40 7.00 15.52
N ILE A 30 -6.32 7.52 14.28
CA ILE A 30 -5.93 6.72 13.10
C ILE A 30 -4.51 6.19 13.27
N TRP A 31 -3.61 6.97 13.87
CA TRP A 31 -2.25 6.51 14.17
C TRP A 31 -2.23 5.35 15.16
N GLN A 32 -3.06 5.41 16.21
CA GLN A 32 -3.15 4.38 17.25
C GLN A 32 -3.93 3.14 16.80
N TYR A 33 -4.96 3.31 15.97
CA TYR A 33 -5.87 2.27 15.50
C TYR A 33 -5.91 2.23 13.96
N PRO A 34 -4.79 1.92 13.29
CA PRO A 34 -4.69 2.06 11.82
C PRO A 34 -5.58 1.08 11.04
N ASN A 35 -6.04 -0.01 11.65
CA ASN A 35 -6.94 -0.99 11.04
C ASN A 35 -8.41 -0.56 11.07
N ASP A 36 -8.77 0.41 11.91
CA ASP A 36 -10.14 0.88 12.02
C ASP A 36 -10.42 1.94 10.94
N LEU A 37 -10.93 1.48 9.79
CA LEU A 37 -11.26 2.35 8.67
C LEU A 37 -12.40 3.32 8.98
N SER A 38 -13.24 3.06 10.00
CA SER A 38 -14.31 3.99 10.39
C SER A 38 -13.75 5.33 10.88
N LEU A 39 -12.55 5.32 11.47
CA LEU A 39 -11.85 6.55 11.89
C LEU A 39 -11.42 7.39 10.68
N ARG A 40 -11.01 6.74 9.59
CA ARG A 40 -10.68 7.40 8.33
C ARG A 40 -11.93 8.00 7.71
N ALA A 41 -13.03 7.24 7.64
CA ALA A 41 -14.32 7.73 7.16
C ALA A 41 -14.80 8.96 7.96
N ARG A 42 -14.66 8.92 9.29
CA ARG A 42 -15.00 10.06 10.17
C ARG A 42 -14.12 11.28 9.92
N LEU A 43 -12.82 11.08 9.72
CA LEU A 43 -11.89 12.17 9.39
C LEU A 43 -12.18 12.77 8.01
N ALA A 44 -12.56 11.94 7.04
CA ALA A 44 -12.98 12.40 5.72
C ALA A 44 -14.19 13.32 5.80
N GLU A 45 -15.20 12.97 6.62
CA GLU A 45 -16.36 13.84 6.88
C GLU A 45 -15.94 15.20 7.45
N VAL A 46 -15.00 15.23 8.41
CA VAL A 46 -14.47 16.49 8.97
C VAL A 46 -13.76 17.32 7.90
N TYR A 47 -12.93 16.70 7.05
CA TYR A 47 -12.27 17.40 5.95
C TYR A 47 -13.26 17.93 4.91
N TRP A 48 -14.35 17.21 4.65
CA TRP A 48 -15.40 17.66 3.76
C TRP A 48 -16.10 18.91 4.32
N GLN A 49 -16.47 18.90 5.60
CA GLN A 49 -17.04 20.07 6.28
C GLN A 49 -16.09 21.27 6.28
N LEU A 50 -14.78 21.01 6.42
CA LEU A 50 -13.72 22.01 6.30
C LEU A 50 -13.44 22.47 4.85
N ARG A 51 -14.19 21.98 3.86
CA ARG A 51 -14.06 22.33 2.43
C ARG A 51 -12.71 21.93 1.80
N PHE A 52 -12.14 20.81 2.25
CA PHE A 52 -10.96 20.18 1.64
C PHE A 52 -11.34 18.85 0.95
N PRO A 53 -11.98 18.87 -0.23
CA PRO A 53 -12.52 17.67 -0.87
C PRO A 53 -11.45 16.64 -1.24
N ALA A 54 -10.28 17.07 -1.71
CA ALA A 54 -9.17 16.15 -2.01
C ALA A 54 -8.64 15.44 -0.76
N MET A 55 -8.62 16.12 0.40
CA MET A 55 -8.24 15.47 1.66
C MET A 55 -9.34 14.53 2.16
N ALA A 56 -10.61 14.92 2.03
CA ALA A 56 -11.74 14.03 2.33
C ALA A 56 -11.64 12.74 1.47
N GLY A 57 -11.41 12.89 0.17
CA GLY A 57 -11.20 11.78 -0.75
C GLY A 57 -10.03 10.87 -0.38
N CYS A 58 -8.92 11.43 0.11
CA CYS A 58 -7.78 10.64 0.60
C CYS A 58 -8.18 9.69 1.74
N TYR A 59 -9.00 10.18 2.68
CA TYR A 59 -9.43 9.38 3.82
C TYR A 59 -10.57 8.41 3.48
N TRP A 60 -11.43 8.75 2.53
CA TRP A 60 -12.45 7.84 1.96
C TRP A 60 -11.93 6.88 0.90
N TYR A 61 -10.69 7.01 0.42
CA TYR A 61 -10.24 6.29 -0.78
C TYR A 61 -10.35 4.76 -0.71
N LEU A 62 -10.28 4.21 0.50
CA LEU A 62 -10.35 2.77 0.76
C LEU A 62 -11.78 2.32 1.11
N GLU A 63 -12.76 3.23 1.08
CA GLU A 63 -14.18 2.94 1.30
C GLU A 63 -14.91 2.83 -0.04
N GLU A 64 -15.85 1.90 -0.13
CA GLU A 64 -16.70 1.79 -1.31
C GLU A 64 -17.59 3.04 -1.42
N PRO A 65 -17.62 3.73 -2.56
CA PRO A 65 -18.35 4.99 -2.67
C PRO A 65 -19.87 4.76 -2.59
N ALA A 66 -20.43 4.96 -1.39
CA ALA A 66 -21.84 4.82 -1.10
C ALA A 66 -22.69 6.03 -1.57
N SER A 67 -22.07 7.14 -2.00
CA SER A 67 -22.76 8.34 -2.47
C SER A 67 -21.93 9.10 -3.50
N ASP A 68 -22.59 9.97 -4.27
CA ASP A 68 -21.91 10.82 -5.26
C ASP A 68 -20.91 11.79 -4.62
N LYS A 69 -21.21 12.26 -3.40
CA LYS A 69 -20.29 13.04 -2.57
C LYS A 69 -18.96 12.32 -2.35
N ILE A 70 -19.01 11.05 -1.93
CA ILE A 70 -17.79 10.25 -1.69
C ILE A 70 -17.05 10.02 -3.01
N ARG A 71 -17.78 9.69 -4.07
CA ARG A 71 -17.23 9.46 -5.41
C ARG A 71 -16.49 10.70 -5.94
N GLU A 72 -17.09 11.88 -5.81
CA GLU A 72 -16.50 13.16 -6.22
C GLU A 72 -15.24 13.47 -5.40
N ALA A 73 -15.30 13.31 -4.07
CA ALA A 73 -14.13 13.52 -3.21
C ALA A 73 -12.97 12.60 -3.58
N GLN A 74 -13.25 11.31 -3.81
CA GLN A 74 -12.24 10.34 -4.27
C GLN A 74 -11.63 10.75 -5.62
N ALA A 75 -12.45 11.21 -6.58
CA ALA A 75 -11.95 11.70 -7.86
C ALA A 75 -11.07 12.96 -7.72
N GLU A 76 -11.44 13.88 -6.83
CA GLU A 76 -10.63 15.07 -6.51
C GLU A 76 -9.30 14.69 -5.85
N PHE A 77 -9.28 13.67 -4.99
CA PHE A 77 -8.03 13.12 -4.44
C PHE A 77 -7.12 12.56 -5.54
N GLU A 78 -7.68 11.80 -6.47
CA GLU A 78 -6.91 11.25 -7.60
C GLU A 78 -6.33 12.37 -8.48
N ARG A 79 -7.13 13.40 -8.80
CA ARG A 79 -6.68 14.58 -9.55
C ARG A 79 -5.60 15.34 -8.80
N PHE A 80 -5.77 15.55 -7.50
CA PHE A 80 -4.79 16.23 -6.64
C PHE A 80 -3.44 15.50 -6.63
N CYS A 81 -3.44 14.17 -6.72
CA CYS A 81 -2.20 13.38 -6.81
C CYS A 81 -1.65 13.28 -8.24
N GLY A 82 -2.24 13.96 -9.22
CA GLY A 82 -1.87 13.84 -10.63
C GLY A 82 -2.15 12.45 -11.22
N ARG A 83 -3.06 11.68 -10.60
CA ARG A 83 -3.32 10.26 -10.89
C ARG A 83 -2.05 9.40 -10.86
N ASP A 84 -1.07 9.80 -10.06
CA ASP A 84 0.16 9.03 -9.88
C ASP A 84 0.01 8.06 -8.69
N PRO A 85 0.15 6.74 -8.92
CA PRO A 85 -0.09 5.75 -7.87
C PRO A 85 0.92 5.84 -6.71
N LEU A 86 2.16 6.28 -6.96
CA LEU A 86 3.15 6.48 -5.90
C LEU A 86 2.76 7.66 -5.02
N HIS A 87 2.37 8.79 -5.61
CA HIS A 87 1.88 9.95 -4.86
C HIS A 87 0.63 9.62 -4.05
N MET A 88 -0.29 8.84 -4.62
CA MET A 88 -1.51 8.40 -3.93
C MET A 88 -1.18 7.52 -2.72
N LEU A 89 -0.30 6.52 -2.86
CA LEU A 89 0.14 5.69 -1.73
C LEU A 89 0.84 6.51 -0.65
N GLN A 90 1.73 7.43 -1.04
CA GLN A 90 2.42 8.32 -0.13
C GLN A 90 1.50 9.30 0.61
N ARG A 91 0.33 9.62 0.06
CA ARG A 91 -0.69 10.41 0.74
C ARG A 91 -1.59 9.57 1.64
N LEU A 92 -2.00 8.38 1.18
CA LEU A 92 -2.81 7.46 1.97
C LEU A 92 -2.12 7.05 3.27
N LYS A 93 -0.80 6.81 3.20
CA LYS A 93 0.07 6.37 4.32
C LYS A 93 -0.62 5.32 5.19
N PHE A 94 -1.28 4.35 4.56
CA PHE A 94 -2.02 3.34 5.31
C PHE A 94 -1.04 2.43 6.04
N ARG A 95 -1.14 2.38 7.37
CA ARG A 95 -0.21 1.65 8.26
C ARG A 95 -0.81 0.36 8.82
N GLY A 96 -2.07 0.09 8.51
CA GLY A 96 -2.76 -1.08 9.01
C GLY A 96 -2.36 -2.35 8.29
N ASP A 97 -2.88 -3.47 8.78
CA ASP A 97 -2.76 -4.77 8.14
C ASP A 97 -3.84 -4.90 7.05
N ALA A 98 -3.39 -5.03 5.80
CA ALA A 98 -4.24 -5.22 4.64
C ALA A 98 -5.09 -6.51 4.73
N ALA A 99 -4.64 -7.53 5.48
CA ALA A 99 -5.40 -8.76 5.67
C ALA A 99 -6.66 -8.56 6.53
N SER A 100 -6.63 -7.61 7.47
CA SER A 100 -7.77 -7.25 8.33
C SER A 100 -8.78 -6.32 7.66
N MET A 101 -8.49 -5.82 6.46
CA MET A 101 -9.35 -4.87 5.75
C MET A 101 -10.55 -5.58 5.08
N PRO A 102 -11.70 -4.88 4.94
CA PRO A 102 -12.79 -5.33 4.10
C PRO A 102 -12.34 -5.65 2.66
N PRO A 103 -13.01 -6.56 1.94
CA PRO A 103 -12.59 -7.00 0.60
C PRO A 103 -12.35 -5.85 -0.38
N TYR A 104 -13.28 -4.90 -0.46
CA TYR A 104 -13.16 -3.72 -1.34
C TYR A 104 -11.91 -2.90 -1.01
N ALA A 105 -11.74 -2.56 0.27
CA ALA A 105 -10.64 -1.73 0.75
C ALA A 105 -9.27 -2.39 0.47
N ARG A 106 -9.20 -3.72 0.69
CA ARG A 106 -8.02 -4.52 0.39
C ARG A 106 -7.72 -4.54 -1.11
N GLU A 107 -8.73 -4.81 -1.95
CA GLU A 107 -8.56 -4.84 -3.40
C GLU A 107 -8.11 -3.48 -3.94
N LYS A 108 -8.71 -2.39 -3.46
CA LYS A 108 -8.36 -1.02 -3.85
C LYS A 108 -6.91 -0.68 -3.50
N LEU A 109 -6.47 -1.02 -2.28
CA LEU A 109 -5.08 -0.80 -1.85
C LEU A 109 -4.08 -1.65 -2.65
N LEU A 110 -4.35 -2.95 -2.82
CA LEU A 110 -3.49 -3.85 -3.58
C LEU A 110 -3.44 -3.50 -5.08
N GLY A 111 -4.56 -3.05 -5.65
CA GLY A 111 -4.62 -2.49 -7.00
C GLY A 111 -3.66 -1.32 -7.15
N LEU A 112 -3.74 -0.35 -6.23
CA LEU A 112 -2.86 0.82 -6.25
C LEU A 112 -1.38 0.46 -6.06
N GLN A 113 -1.06 -0.52 -5.20
CA GLN A 113 0.31 -1.04 -5.04
C GLN A 113 0.83 -1.69 -6.32
N ARG A 114 0.02 -2.50 -7.00
CA ARG A 114 0.38 -3.09 -8.30
C ARG A 114 0.58 -2.01 -9.37
N ASP A 115 -0.26 -0.99 -9.39
CA ASP A 115 -0.12 0.13 -10.33
C ASP A 115 1.17 0.91 -10.08
N CYS A 116 1.51 1.13 -8.82
CA CYS A 116 2.77 1.75 -8.40
C CYS A 116 3.96 0.90 -8.81
N GLU A 117 3.92 -0.42 -8.58
CA GLU A 117 4.97 -1.33 -8.98
C GLU A 117 5.18 -1.36 -10.50
N ARG A 118 4.10 -1.42 -11.30
CA ARG A 118 4.21 -1.40 -12.77
C ARG A 118 4.81 -0.10 -13.28
N LYS A 119 4.45 1.04 -12.67
CA LYS A 119 4.89 2.37 -13.13
C LYS A 119 6.27 2.76 -12.61
N HIS A 120 6.58 2.45 -11.36
CA HIS A 120 7.76 2.94 -10.63
C HIS A 120 8.72 1.83 -10.19
N GLY A 121 8.40 0.56 -10.46
CA GLY A 121 9.21 -0.60 -10.08
C GLY A 121 9.19 -0.94 -8.59
N CYS A 122 8.54 -0.12 -7.77
CA CYS A 122 8.42 -0.30 -6.33
C CYS A 122 7.18 0.40 -5.78
N TYR A 123 6.80 0.10 -4.54
CA TYR A 123 5.80 0.85 -3.78
C TYR A 123 6.20 1.00 -2.31
N PRO A 124 5.79 2.08 -1.62
CA PRO A 124 6.12 2.27 -0.21
C PRO A 124 5.27 1.37 0.69
N ASP A 125 5.93 0.64 1.60
CA ASP A 125 5.26 -0.13 2.65
C ASP A 125 5.31 0.63 3.98
N PHE A 126 4.16 1.16 4.42
CA PHE A 126 4.03 1.93 5.66
C PHE A 126 3.61 1.08 6.87
N SER A 127 3.43 -0.23 6.69
CA SER A 127 3.17 -1.16 7.80
C SER A 127 4.40 -1.32 8.70
N LYS A 128 5.61 -1.15 8.14
CA LYS A 128 6.88 -1.18 8.88
C LYS A 128 7.47 0.22 9.04
N GLN A 129 8.24 0.42 10.11
CA GLN A 129 9.05 1.62 10.32
C GLN A 129 10.54 1.25 10.37
N PRO A 130 11.42 1.94 9.61
CA PRO A 130 11.10 2.96 8.60
C PRO A 130 10.34 2.38 7.39
N ALA A 131 9.56 3.22 6.70
CA ALA A 131 8.89 2.80 5.47
C ALA A 131 9.94 2.54 4.39
N TYR A 132 9.88 1.37 3.76
CA TYR A 132 10.81 0.97 2.70
C TYR A 132 10.07 0.86 1.37
N CYS A 133 10.77 1.18 0.28
CA CYS A 133 10.28 0.88 -1.06
C CYS A 133 10.40 -0.63 -1.27
N ARG A 134 9.25 -1.30 -1.41
CA ARG A 134 9.17 -2.71 -1.73
C ARG A 134 9.15 -2.87 -3.24
N THR A 135 10.12 -3.58 -3.79
CA THR A 135 10.09 -4.10 -5.16
C THR A 135 9.25 -5.38 -5.15
N GLY A 136 8.30 -5.54 -6.06
CA GLY A 136 7.52 -6.78 -6.06
C GLY A 136 8.31 -7.94 -6.67
N GLY A 137 7.98 -9.13 -6.17
CA GLY A 137 8.83 -10.32 -6.17
C GLY A 137 9.07 -11.00 -7.51
N TRP A 138 8.73 -10.38 -8.65
CA TRP A 138 8.99 -11.00 -9.96
C TRP A 138 10.50 -11.11 -10.22
N LYS A 139 11.30 -10.12 -9.80
CA LYS A 139 12.77 -10.20 -9.84
C LYS A 139 13.34 -11.21 -8.84
N GLU A 140 12.70 -11.38 -7.68
CA GLU A 140 13.14 -12.34 -6.66
C GLU A 140 12.81 -13.79 -7.03
N GLN A 141 11.77 -14.02 -7.82
CA GLN A 141 11.42 -15.36 -8.32
C GLN A 141 12.24 -15.78 -9.55
N VAL A 142 12.64 -14.90 -10.46
CA VAL A 142 13.41 -15.30 -11.67
C VAL A 142 14.92 -15.39 -11.45
N LEU A 143 15.47 -14.65 -10.49
CA LEU A 143 16.91 -14.67 -10.17
C LEU A 143 17.42 -16.06 -9.71
N PRO A 144 16.73 -16.83 -8.84
CA PRO A 144 17.18 -18.17 -8.48
C PRO A 144 17.11 -19.15 -9.65
N TRP A 145 16.11 -19.05 -10.54
CA TRP A 145 16.00 -19.92 -11.71
C TRP A 145 17.14 -19.70 -12.71
N GLY A 146 17.58 -18.44 -12.90
CA GLY A 146 18.75 -18.13 -13.71
C GLY A 146 20.04 -18.74 -13.14
N CYS A 147 20.24 -18.69 -11.82
CA CYS A 147 21.40 -19.30 -11.17
C CYS A 147 21.39 -20.83 -11.28
N VAL A 148 20.23 -21.46 -11.07
CA VAL A 148 20.09 -22.93 -11.19
C VAL A 148 20.35 -23.39 -12.63
N ALA A 149 19.82 -22.68 -13.63
CA ALA A 149 20.08 -22.98 -15.04
C ALA A 149 21.57 -22.81 -15.40
N GLY A 150 22.21 -21.76 -14.90
CA GLY A 150 23.65 -21.53 -15.09
C GLY A 150 24.52 -22.63 -14.50
N ILE A 151 24.23 -23.07 -13.27
CA ILE A 151 24.94 -24.18 -12.61
C ILE A 151 24.73 -25.48 -13.38
N ALA A 152 23.51 -25.79 -13.81
CA ALA A 152 23.22 -26.99 -14.59
C ALA A 152 23.98 -27.01 -15.93
N ALA A 153 24.05 -25.87 -16.63
CA ALA A 153 24.82 -25.75 -17.87
C ALA A 153 26.33 -25.96 -17.62
N MET A 154 26.88 -25.39 -16.54
CA MET A 154 28.28 -25.57 -16.16
C MET A 154 28.62 -27.03 -15.84
N LEU A 155 27.74 -27.73 -15.11
CA LEU A 155 27.91 -29.16 -14.82
C LEU A 155 27.83 -30.04 -16.08
N LEU A 156 26.92 -29.71 -17.01
CA LEU A 156 26.84 -30.40 -18.31
C LEU A 156 28.11 -30.23 -19.13
N LEU A 157 28.63 -29.00 -19.24
CA LEU A 157 29.89 -28.74 -19.95
C LEU A 157 31.07 -29.47 -19.30
N ALA A 158 31.14 -29.49 -17.97
CA ALA A 158 32.16 -30.24 -17.25
C ALA A 158 32.07 -31.76 -17.50
N ALA A 159 30.85 -32.32 -17.52
CA ALA A 159 30.64 -33.74 -17.81
C ALA A 159 31.01 -34.10 -19.26
N ILE A 160 30.63 -33.26 -20.23
CA ILE A 160 31.02 -33.43 -21.64
C ILE A 160 32.55 -33.39 -21.75
N GLY A 161 33.19 -32.40 -21.14
CA GLY A 161 34.65 -32.29 -21.12
C GLY A 161 35.33 -33.52 -20.52
N LEU A 162 34.82 -34.04 -19.40
CA LEU A 162 35.33 -35.25 -18.77
C LEU A 162 35.20 -36.48 -19.68
N VAL A 163 34.05 -36.67 -20.32
CA VAL A 163 33.82 -37.76 -21.26
C VAL A 163 34.77 -37.67 -22.45
N THR A 164 34.98 -36.47 -23.00
CA THR A 164 35.93 -36.26 -24.10
C THR A 164 37.36 -36.64 -23.71
N VAL A 165 37.80 -36.26 -22.51
CA VAL A 165 39.15 -36.61 -22.01
C VAL A 165 39.29 -38.12 -21.81
N LEU A 166 38.30 -38.77 -21.19
CA LEU A 166 38.31 -40.23 -20.99
C LEU A 166 38.29 -40.98 -22.32
N GLN A 167 37.47 -40.55 -23.28
CA GLN A 167 37.45 -41.15 -24.62
C GLN A 167 38.80 -41.03 -25.31
N TRP A 168 39.52 -39.91 -25.16
CA TRP A 168 40.85 -39.76 -25.72
C TRP A 168 41.86 -40.70 -25.06
N LEU A 169 41.77 -40.87 -23.74
CA LEU A 169 42.70 -41.69 -22.95
C LEU A 169 42.52 -43.21 -23.14
N PHE A 170 41.29 -43.65 -23.40
CA PHE A 170 40.97 -45.07 -23.64
C PHE A 170 40.99 -45.49 -25.12
N ARG A 171 41.16 -44.53 -26.04
CA ARG A 171 41.12 -44.77 -27.49
C ARG A 171 42.42 -44.36 -28.21
N GLY A 172 43.43 -43.95 -27.43
CA GLY A 172 44.82 -43.75 -27.85
C GLY A 172 45.71 -44.92 -27.43
#